data_AF-A0A096CXL9-F1
#
_entry.id   AF-A0A096CXL9-F1
#
_cell.length_a   1.000
_cell.length_b   1.000
_cell.length_c   1.000
_cell.angle_alpha   90.00
_cell.angle_beta   90.00
_cell.angle_gamma   90.00
#
_symmetry.space_group_name_H-M   'P 1'
#
loop_
_entity.id
_entity.type
_entity.pdbx_description
1 polymer ?
#
loop_
_entity_poly.entity_id
_entity_poly.type
_entity_poly.pdbx_seq_one_letter_code
_entity_poly.pdbx_strand_id
1 'polypeptide(L)' 'MKYPRVDVFKRIKHIPTYQEFFIVDTMRPNRPKYSKCWKTKQQADAYARRELAFLKKEGYEKVVYNSMMIDLSKFIR' A
#
# COMPACT_ATOMS: atom_id res chain seq x y z
N MET A 1 -0.98 -15.83 5.90
CA MET A 1 -0.20 -14.84 5.14
C MET A 1 1.18 -14.73 5.75
N LYS A 2 2.27 -15.01 5.01
CA LYS A 2 3.64 -15.07 5.55
C LYS A 2 4.36 -13.71 5.56
N TYR A 3 4.06 -12.84 4.60
CA TYR A 3 4.68 -11.52 4.44
C TYR A 3 3.63 -10.41 4.47
N PRO A 4 3.97 -9.21 4.97
CA PRO A 4 3.10 -8.05 4.84
C PRO A 4 2.86 -7.71 3.37
N ARG A 5 1.74 -7.06 3.08
CA ARG A 5 1.30 -6.72 1.73
C ARG A 5 0.83 -5.26 1.67
N VAL A 6 1.25 -4.55 0.64
CA VAL A 6 0.87 -3.16 0.36
C VAL A 6 0.49 -3.07 -1.11
N ASP A 7 -0.79 -2.87 -1.41
CA ASP A 7 -1.27 -2.76 -2.78
C ASP A 7 -1.94 -1.42 -3.01
N VAL A 8 -1.69 -0.81 -4.17
CA VAL A 8 -2.29 0.44 -4.61
C VAL A 8 -3.22 0.15 -5.79
N PHE A 9 -4.51 0.42 -5.61
CA PHE A 9 -5.55 0.21 -6.61
C PHE A 9 -6.09 1.55 -7.10
N LYS A 10 -6.33 1.65 -8.40
CA LYS A 10 -7.19 2.71 -8.96
C LYS A 10 -8.63 2.21 -8.96
N ARG A 11 -9.55 3.04 -8.49
CA ARG A 11 -11.00 2.81 -8.54
C ARG A 11 -11.68 4.03 -9.16
N ILE A 12 -12.81 3.76 -9.81
CA ILE A 12 -13.62 4.76 -10.48
C ILE A 12 -15.02 4.66 -9.89
N LYS A 13 -15.63 5.80 -9.59
CA LYS A 13 -17.03 5.90 -9.16
C LYS A 13 -17.74 6.90 -10.06
N HIS A 14 -18.95 6.53 -10.48
CA HIS A 14 -19.77 7.28 -11.43
C HIS A 14 -21.05 7.84 -10.78
N ILE A 15 -20.93 8.54 -9.64
CA ILE A 15 -22.12 9.07 -8.93
C ILE A 15 -21.77 10.39 -8.20
N PRO A 16 -22.32 11.56 -8.59
CA PRO A 16 -23.03 11.92 -9.83
C PRO A 16 -22.10 12.30 -11.01
N THR A 17 -20.80 12.46 -10.76
CA THR A 17 -19.78 12.82 -11.76
C THR A 17 -18.69 11.76 -11.79
N TYR A 18 -17.93 11.68 -12.90
CA TYR A 18 -16.77 10.79 -13.00
C TYR A 18 -15.72 11.16 -11.94
N GLN A 19 -15.48 10.27 -10.99
CA GLN A 19 -14.46 10.46 -9.95
C GLN A 19 -13.51 9.28 -9.89
N GLU A 20 -12.23 9.56 -10.12
CA GLU A 20 -11.14 8.61 -9.87
C GLU A 20 -10.63 8.76 -8.44
N PHE A 21 -10.34 7.64 -7.80
CA PHE A 21 -9.70 7.60 -6.49
C PHE A 21 -8.80 6.38 -6.39
N PHE A 22 -7.85 6.46 -5.47
CA PHE A 22 -6.83 5.45 -5.27
C PHE A 22 -7.01 4.85 -3.89
N ILE A 23 -7.01 3.53 -3.78
CA ILE A 23 -7.08 2.82 -2.51
C ILE A 23 -5.73 2.18 -2.25
N VAL A 24 -5.18 2.39 -1.06
CA VAL A 24 -4.01 1.66 -0.57
C VAL A 24 -4.49 0.66 0.47
N ASP A 25 -4.29 -0.62 0.18
CA ASP A 25 -4.57 -1.72 1.08
C ASP A 25 -3.28 -2.16 1.75
N THR A 26 -3.27 -2.21 3.08
CA THR A 26 -2.15 -2.68 3.88
C THR A 26 -2.59 -3.89 4.69
N MET A 27 -1.79 -4.95 4.64
CA MET A 27 -2.03 -6.19 5.38
C MET A 27 -0.75 -6.61 6.10
N ARG A 28 -0.87 -7.05 7.35
CA ARG A 28 0.23 -7.61 8.14
C ARG A 28 -0.18 -8.98 8.69
N PRO A 29 0.76 -9.89 8.96
CA PRO A 29 0.46 -11.11 9.70
C PRO A 29 -0.21 -10.76 11.04
N ASN A 30 -1.26 -11.50 11.40
CA ASN A 30 -1.98 -11.35 12.67
C ASN A 30 -2.64 -9.97 12.92
N ARG A 31 -2.86 -9.16 11.87
CA ARG A 31 -3.64 -7.92 11.94
C ARG A 31 -4.71 -7.90 10.85
N PRO A 32 -5.85 -7.23 11.09
CA PRO A 32 -6.84 -7.04 10.05
C PRO A 32 -6.28 -6.20 8.91
N LYS A 33 -6.87 -6.39 7.72
CA LYS A 33 -6.62 -5.53 6.56
C LYS A 33 -7.02 -4.09 6.90
N TYR A 34 -6.17 -3.14 6.53
CA TYR A 34 -6.50 -1.71 6.59
C TYR A 34 -6.52 -1.15 5.16
N SER A 35 -7.54 -0.35 4.85
CA SER A 35 -7.75 0.23 3.52
C SER A 35 -7.93 1.73 3.64
N LYS A 36 -7.18 2.50 2.86
CA LYS A 36 -7.27 3.97 2.87
C LYS A 36 -7.42 4.53 1.46
N CYS A 37 -8.35 5.45 1.26
CA CYS A 37 -8.62 6.06 -0.03
C CYS A 37 -8.00 7.47 -0.16
N TRP A 38 -7.60 7.82 -1.37
CA TRP A 38 -7.00 9.10 -1.74
C TRP A 38 -7.54 9.60 -3.07
N LYS A 39 -7.56 10.91 -3.28
CA LYS A 39 -8.04 11.50 -4.55
C LYS A 39 -6.98 11.45 -5.65
N THR A 40 -5.70 11.61 -5.30
CA THR A 40 -4.60 11.64 -6.28
C THR A 40 -3.68 10.44 -6.12
N LYS A 41 -3.10 9.99 -7.24
CA LYS A 41 -2.13 8.91 -7.26
C LYS A 41 -0.91 9.24 -6.39
N GLN A 42 -0.43 10.48 -6.46
CA GLN A 42 0.73 10.94 -5.70
C GLN A 42 0.52 10.82 -4.18
N GLN A 43 -0.69 11.10 -3.67
CA GLN A 43 -1.02 10.92 -2.26
C GLN A 43 -1.01 9.44 -1.87
N ALA A 44 -1.59 8.58 -2.69
CA ALA A 44 -1.59 7.14 -2.48
C ALA A 44 -0.17 6.56 -2.49
N ASP A 45 0.65 6.92 -3.49
CA ASP A 45 2.04 6.46 -3.59
C ASP A 45 2.90 6.99 -2.44
N ALA A 46 2.67 8.23 -1.98
CA ALA A 46 3.34 8.77 -0.80
C ALA A 46 2.96 8.01 0.48
N TYR A 47 1.68 7.64 0.63
CA TYR A 47 1.23 6.82 1.74
C TYR A 47 1.81 5.40 1.69
N ALA A 48 1.80 4.75 0.52
CA ALA A 48 2.39 3.43 0.33
C ALA A 48 3.89 3.40 0.66
N ARG A 49 4.65 4.42 0.21
CA ARG A 49 6.07 4.56 0.58
C ARG A 49 6.29 4.74 2.08
N ARG A 50 5.42 5.48 2.76
CA ARG A 50 5.48 5.61 4.23
C ARG A 50 5.21 4.26 4.90
N GLU A 51 4.25 3.50 4.40
CA GLU A 51 3.94 2.16 4.92
C GLU A 51 5.12 1.20 4.76
N LEU A 52 5.79 1.20 3.60
CA LEU A 52 7.01 0.41 3.38
C LEU A 52 8.11 0.78 4.38
N ALA A 53 8.29 2.07 4.67
CA ALA A 53 9.25 2.52 5.68
C ALA A 53 8.86 2.08 7.11
N PHE A 54 7.56 2.04 7.43
CA PHE A 54 7.09 1.50 8.71
C PHE A 54 7.34 -0.01 8.81
N LEU A 55 7.07 -0.77 7.75
CA LEU A 55 7.34 -2.22 7.72
C LEU A 55 8.82 -2.52 7.92
N LYS A 56 9.70 -1.70 7.32
CA LYS A 56 11.15 -1.80 7.54
C LYS A 56 11.52 -1.55 9.01
N LYS A 57 10.89 -0.56 9.66
CA LYS A 57 11.08 -0.28 11.09
C LYS A 57 10.49 -1.36 12.01
N GLU A 58 9.39 -2.00 11.61
CA GLU A 58 8.79 -3.13 12.32
C GLU A 58 9.64 -4.42 12.22
N GLY A 59 10.69 -4.43 11.38
CA GLY A 59 11.62 -5.56 11.26
C GLY A 59 11.31 -6.54 10.13
N TYR A 60 10.40 -6.20 9.21
CA TYR A 60 10.13 -7.04 8.05
C TYR A 60 11.24 -6.89 6.98
N GLU A 61 11.73 -8.03 6.49
CA GLU A 61 12.72 -8.06 5.40
C GLU A 61 12.09 -8.00 4.01
N LYS A 62 10.91 -8.61 3.86
CA LYS A 62 10.22 -8.77 2.57
C LYS A 62 8.77 -8.31 2.68
N VAL A 63 8.27 -7.74 1.58
CA VAL A 63 6.90 -7.26 1.45
C VAL A 63 6.38 -7.59 0.06
N VAL A 64 5.08 -7.88 -0.05
CA VAL A 64 4.41 -7.93 -1.35
C VAL A 64 3.90 -6.53 -1.67
N TYR A 65 4.46 -5.89 -2.68
CA TYR A 65 4.05 -4.57 -3.15
C TYR A 65 3.47 -4.67 -4.56
N ASN A 66 2.22 -4.26 -4.75
CA ASN A 66 1.51 -4.35 -6.04
C ASN A 66 1.65 -5.74 -6.70
N SER A 67 1.39 -6.80 -5.91
CA SER A 67 1.56 -8.21 -6.30
C SER A 67 2.99 -8.67 -6.64
N MET A 68 4.03 -7.85 -6.43
CA MET A 68 5.43 -8.24 -6.59
C MET A 68 6.12 -8.37 -5.22
N MET A 69 6.97 -9.38 -5.05
CA MET A 69 7.78 -9.50 -3.83
C MET A 69 8.99 -8.57 -3.89
N ILE A 70 9.16 -7.73 -2.88
CA ILE A 70 10.25 -6.75 -2.77
C ILE A 70 11.01 -6.98 -1.47
N ASP A 71 12.34 -6.91 -1.56
CA ASP A 71 13.23 -6.86 -0.39
C ASP A 71 13.29 -5.41 0.15
N LEU A 72 12.84 -5.20 1.39
CA LEU A 72 12.88 -3.91 2.08
C LEU A 72 14.31 -3.46 2.45
N SER A 73 15.26 -4.40 2.48
CA SER A 73 16.68 -4.12 2.69
C SER A 73 17.29 -3.32 1.54
N LYS A 74 16.92 -3.65 0.30
CA LYS A 74 17.35 -2.97 -0.93
C LYS A 74 16.61 -1.65 -1.17
N PHE A 75 15.48 -1.46 -0.49
CA PHE A 75 14.72 -0.21 -0.51
C PHE A 75 15.43 0.82 0.36
N ILE A 76 16.40 1.51 -0.23
CA ILE A 76 17.11 2.65 0.35
C ILE A 76 16.33 3.91 -0.02
N ARG A 77 16.05 4.75 0.97
CA ARG A 77 15.43 6.07 0.77
C ARG A 77 16.47 7.05 0.26
#